data_AF-A0A645A7R3-F1
#
_entry.id   AF-A0A645A7R3-F1
#
_cell.length_a   1.000
_cell.length_b   1.000
_cell.length_c   1.000
_cell.angle_alpha   90.00
_cell.angle_beta   90.00
_cell.angle_gamma   90.00
#
_symmetry.space_group_name_H-M   'P 1'
#
loop_
_entity.id
_entity.type
_entity.pdbx_description
1 polymer ?
#
loop_
_entity_poly.entity_id
_entity_poly.type
_entity_poly.pdbx_seq_one_letter_code
_entity_poly.pdbx_strand_id
1 'polypeptide(L)'
;MEPRFARLLGIQRSADKLDQGLASVNERISQFIYPNEMDATQAGNAAQQSVRSVLSTAGLTVVSSQVLPTKADQGFERITLSVRAEGELIQLQAALAVLPSLTPVILVDGVSIQVVGQHRADKPQRLATELKLSVLHRKPA
;
A
#
# COMPACT_ATOMS: atom_id res chain seq x y z
N MET A 1 -53.75 -15.06 -5.08
CA MET A 1 -52.32 -15.46 -5.15
C MET A 1 -51.68 -14.76 -6.36
N GLU A 2 -50.75 -13.80 -6.33
CA GLU A 2 -50.20 -12.89 -5.32
C GLU A 2 -49.29 -11.87 -6.04
N PRO A 3 -49.74 -10.61 -6.26
CA PRO A 3 -48.85 -9.53 -6.72
C PRO A 3 -47.76 -9.17 -5.69
N ARG A 4 -48.03 -9.46 -4.40
CA ARG A 4 -47.10 -9.21 -3.29
C ARG A 4 -45.91 -10.17 -3.28
N PHE A 5 -46.12 -11.44 -3.68
CA PHE A 5 -45.03 -12.42 -3.80
C PHE A 5 -44.07 -12.07 -4.92
N ALA A 6 -44.56 -11.63 -6.09
CA ALA A 6 -43.70 -11.19 -7.19
C ALA A 6 -42.83 -9.99 -6.81
N ARG A 7 -43.36 -9.05 -6.01
CA ARG A 7 -42.61 -7.89 -5.51
C ARG A 7 -41.56 -8.27 -4.46
N LEU A 8 -41.88 -9.18 -3.54
CA LEU A 8 -40.92 -9.73 -2.57
C LEU A 8 -39.82 -10.55 -3.24
N LEU A 9 -40.16 -11.37 -4.24
CA LEU A 9 -39.17 -12.07 -5.08
C LEU A 9 -38.28 -11.10 -5.88
N GLY A 10 -38.84 -9.98 -6.34
CA GLY A 10 -38.09 -8.91 -7.00
C GLY A 10 -37.10 -8.23 -6.05
N ILE A 11 -37.49 -7.99 -4.80
CA ILE A 11 -36.62 -7.44 -3.75
C ILE A 11 -35.56 -8.46 -3.33
N GLN A 12 -35.91 -9.74 -3.16
CA GLN A 12 -34.98 -10.80 -2.79
C GLN A 12 -33.93 -11.05 -3.89
N ARG A 13 -34.35 -11.11 -5.16
CA ARG A 13 -33.40 -11.16 -6.30
C ARG A 13 -32.56 -9.89 -6.45
N SER A 14 -33.02 -8.76 -5.93
CA SER A 14 -32.23 -7.53 -5.88
C SER A 14 -31.25 -7.56 -4.72
N ALA A 15 -31.60 -8.18 -3.59
CA ALA A 15 -30.69 -8.40 -2.47
C ALA A 15 -29.50 -9.26 -2.88
N ASP A 16 -29.73 -10.40 -3.54
CA ASP A 16 -28.64 -11.26 -4.02
C ASP A 16 -27.71 -10.53 -5.01
N LYS A 17 -28.28 -9.70 -5.90
CA LYS A 17 -27.52 -8.86 -6.84
C LYS A 17 -26.74 -7.74 -6.14
N LEU A 18 -27.32 -7.15 -5.10
CA LEU A 18 -26.66 -6.14 -4.28
C LEU A 18 -25.52 -6.76 -3.47
N ASP A 19 -25.73 -7.94 -2.88
CA ASP A 19 -24.72 -8.68 -2.13
C ASP A 19 -23.55 -9.11 -3.03
N GLN A 20 -23.84 -9.63 -4.23
CA GLN A 20 -22.80 -9.92 -5.23
C GLN A 20 -22.05 -8.67 -5.66
N GLY A 21 -22.77 -7.56 -5.89
CA GLY A 21 -22.15 -6.27 -6.20
C GLY A 21 -21.26 -5.75 -5.08
N LEU A 22 -21.72 -5.84 -3.83
CA LEU A 22 -20.96 -5.45 -2.64
C LEU A 22 -19.73 -6.32 -2.44
N ALA A 23 -19.84 -7.63 -2.65
CA ALA A 23 -18.71 -8.56 -2.59
C ALA A 23 -17.64 -8.20 -3.64
N SER A 24 -18.05 -7.96 -4.88
CA SER A 24 -17.14 -7.54 -5.96
C SER A 24 -16.49 -6.18 -5.69
N VAL A 25 -17.22 -5.24 -5.08
CA VAL A 25 -16.67 -3.94 -4.68
C VAL A 25 -15.68 -4.09 -3.54
N ASN A 26 -16.00 -4.88 -2.51
CA ASN A 26 -15.09 -5.15 -1.40
C ASN A 26 -13.80 -5.86 -1.85
N GLU A 27 -13.90 -6.79 -2.79
CA GLU A 27 -12.74 -7.46 -3.40
C GLU A 27 -11.84 -6.49 -4.18
N ARG A 28 -12.43 -5.51 -4.88
CA ARG A 28 -11.64 -4.44 -5.50
C ARG A 28 -11.03 -3.51 -4.46
N ILE A 29 -11.76 -3.17 -3.40
CA ILE A 29 -11.26 -2.29 -2.34
C ILE A 29 -10.10 -2.93 -1.57
N SER A 30 -10.14 -4.24 -1.31
CA SER A 30 -9.07 -4.94 -0.58
C SER A 30 -7.74 -4.99 -1.34
N GLN A 31 -7.76 -4.79 -2.66
CA GLN A 31 -6.54 -4.62 -3.45
C GLN A 31 -5.83 -3.29 -3.12
N PHE A 32 -6.56 -2.26 -2.68
CA PHE A 32 -6.03 -0.92 -2.43
C PHE A 32 -5.96 -0.54 -0.95
N ILE A 33 -6.74 -1.21 -0.09
CA ILE A 33 -6.97 -0.78 1.29
C ILE A 33 -6.82 -1.97 2.24
N TYR A 34 -6.12 -1.75 3.35
CA TYR A 34 -6.04 -2.73 4.41
C TYR A 34 -7.43 -2.94 5.05
N PRO A 35 -7.80 -4.21 5.34
CA PRO A 35 -9.07 -4.57 5.96
C PRO A 35 -9.28 -3.87 7.31
N ASN A 36 -10.54 -3.61 7.67
CA ASN A 36 -10.89 -3.01 8.97
C ASN A 36 -10.76 -3.99 10.15
N GLU A 37 -10.61 -5.29 9.88
CA GLU A 37 -10.27 -6.29 10.90
C GLU A 37 -8.86 -6.09 11.47
N MET A 38 -7.98 -5.42 10.70
CA MET A 38 -6.62 -5.12 11.11
C MET A 38 -6.56 -3.69 11.64
N ASP A 39 -6.06 -3.46 12.86
CA ASP A 39 -5.91 -2.09 13.33
C ASP A 39 -4.87 -1.30 12.50
N ALA A 40 -4.93 0.04 12.55
CA ALA A 40 -4.05 0.89 11.76
C ALA A 40 -2.55 0.68 12.06
N THR A 41 -2.21 0.24 13.27
CA THR A 41 -0.82 -0.03 13.66
C THR A 41 -0.35 -1.33 13.01
N GLN A 42 -1.17 -2.37 13.03
CA GLN A 42 -0.91 -3.64 12.35
C GLN A 42 -0.80 -3.46 10.83
N ALA A 43 -1.70 -2.68 10.23
CA ALA A 43 -1.65 -2.33 8.81
C ALA A 43 -0.34 -1.60 8.46
N GLY A 44 0.06 -0.63 9.28
CA GLY A 44 1.34 0.07 9.12
C GLY A 44 2.54 -0.86 9.22
N ASN A 45 2.55 -1.78 10.19
CA ASN A 45 3.62 -2.75 10.36
C ASN A 45 3.70 -3.75 9.19
N ALA A 46 2.56 -4.22 8.70
CA ALA A 46 2.49 -5.11 7.54
C ALA A 46 3.01 -4.42 6.27
N ALA A 47 2.61 -3.16 6.04
CA ALA A 47 3.12 -2.35 4.95
C ALA A 47 4.64 -2.12 5.08
N GLN A 48 5.11 -1.79 6.29
CA GLN A 48 6.54 -1.61 6.58
C GLN A 48 7.36 -2.85 6.22
N GLN A 49 6.91 -4.03 6.63
CA GLN A 49 7.59 -5.29 6.37
C GLN A 49 7.60 -5.61 4.86
N SER A 50 6.49 -5.34 4.17
CA SER A 50 6.37 -5.55 2.73
C SER A 50 7.33 -4.67 1.95
N VAL A 51 7.39 -3.37 2.27
CA VAL A 51 8.34 -2.43 1.66
C VAL A 51 9.78 -2.87 1.92
N ARG A 52 10.11 -3.24 3.17
CA ARG A 52 11.46 -3.70 3.52
C ARG A 52 11.85 -4.94 2.71
N SER A 53 10.94 -5.88 2.54
CA SER A 53 11.14 -7.08 1.73
C SER A 53 11.42 -6.75 0.27
N VAL A 54 10.64 -5.86 -0.35
CA VAL A 54 10.84 -5.43 -1.74
C VAL A 54 12.20 -4.78 -1.93
N LEU A 55 12.55 -3.82 -1.06
CA LEU A 55 13.83 -3.12 -1.16
C LEU A 55 15.02 -4.09 -1.00
N SER A 56 14.93 -5.00 -0.02
CA SER A 56 16.00 -5.98 0.23
C SER A 56 16.14 -6.98 -0.92
N THR A 57 15.02 -7.44 -1.49
CA THR A 57 15.00 -8.34 -2.64
C THR A 57 15.62 -7.69 -3.89
N ALA A 58 15.43 -6.38 -4.05
CA ALA A 58 16.06 -5.61 -5.11
C ALA A 58 17.57 -5.35 -4.88
N GLY A 59 18.12 -5.78 -3.73
CA GLY A 59 19.54 -5.62 -3.39
C GLY A 59 19.87 -4.34 -2.61
N LEU A 60 18.87 -3.55 -2.21
CA LEU A 60 19.08 -2.35 -1.39
C LEU A 60 19.29 -2.72 0.09
N THR A 61 20.17 -2.00 0.77
CA THR A 61 20.35 -2.07 2.22
C THR A 61 19.40 -1.11 2.91
N VAL A 62 18.40 -1.61 3.63
CA VAL A 62 17.47 -0.76 4.39
C VAL A 62 18.13 -0.24 5.66
N VAL A 63 18.36 1.08 5.72
CA VAL A 63 19.00 1.79 6.84
C VAL A 63 18.00 2.08 7.96
N SER A 64 16.82 2.58 7.60
CA SER A 64 15.75 2.87 8.56
C SER A 64 14.38 2.67 7.92
N SER A 65 13.40 2.24 8.71
CA SER A 65 12.01 2.12 8.26
C SER A 65 11.10 2.42 9.44
N GLN A 66 10.25 3.43 9.31
CA GLN A 66 9.37 3.88 10.39
C GLN A 66 7.95 4.14 9.87
N VAL A 67 6.97 3.68 10.63
CA VAL A 67 5.57 4.10 10.49
C VAL A 67 5.40 5.44 11.20
N LEU A 68 4.85 6.43 10.51
CA LEU A 68 4.53 7.74 11.07
C LEU A 68 3.08 7.76 11.58
N PRO A 69 2.72 8.70 12.48
CA PRO A 69 1.36 8.83 13.00
C PRO A 69 0.32 8.93 11.88
N THR A 70 -0.78 8.21 12.05
CA THR A 70 -1.86 8.14 11.07
C THR A 70 -2.61 9.46 10.97
N LYS A 71 -3.10 9.78 9.77
CA LYS A 71 -3.93 10.96 9.53
C LYS A 71 -5.28 10.52 8.99
N ALA A 72 -6.36 11.09 9.52
CA ALA A 72 -7.68 10.89 8.97
C ALA A 72 -7.77 11.61 7.61
N ASP A 73 -8.25 10.91 6.60
CA ASP A 73 -8.38 11.40 5.23
C ASP A 73 -9.65 10.85 4.59
N GLN A 74 -10.67 11.71 4.43
CA GLN A 74 -11.93 11.41 3.72
C GLN A 74 -12.58 10.05 4.03
N GLY A 75 -12.64 9.66 5.31
CA GLY A 75 -13.24 8.38 5.73
C GLY A 75 -12.27 7.19 5.76
N PHE A 76 -11.02 7.41 5.38
CA PHE A 76 -9.91 6.47 5.52
C PHE A 76 -8.90 7.00 6.53
N GLU A 77 -8.03 6.11 6.98
CA GLU A 77 -6.83 6.45 7.73
C GLU A 77 -5.63 6.26 6.81
N ARG A 78 -4.94 7.36 6.52
CA ARG A 78 -3.70 7.32 5.76
C ARG A 78 -2.54 7.08 6.72
N ILE A 79 -1.91 5.93 6.57
CA ILE A 79 -0.72 5.55 7.32
C ILE A 79 0.49 5.93 6.46
N THR A 80 1.35 6.81 6.97
CA THR A 80 2.55 7.25 6.25
C THR A 80 3.75 6.43 6.72
N LEU A 81 4.62 6.05 5.79
CA LEU A 81 5.86 5.32 6.05
C LEU A 81 7.03 6.17 5.55
N SER A 82 8.11 6.17 6.32
CA SER A 82 9.38 6.77 5.91
C SER A 82 10.45 5.69 5.93
N VAL A 83 11.06 5.46 4.78
CA VAL A 83 12.06 4.40 4.59
C VAL A 83 13.33 5.00 3.99
N ARG A 84 14.47 4.69 4.60
CA ARG A 84 15.79 5.03 4.05
C ARG A 84 16.51 3.77 3.66
N ALA A 85 17.05 3.77 2.44
CA ALA A 85 17.78 2.65 1.90
C ALA A 85 19.01 3.12 1.11
N GLU A 86 20.02 2.27 1.06
CA GLU A 86 21.23 2.50 0.29
C GLU A 86 21.44 1.42 -0.77
N GLY A 87 21.97 1.83 -1.92
CA GLY A 87 22.39 0.89 -2.96
C GLY A 87 22.65 1.58 -4.27
N GLU A 88 22.64 0.83 -5.36
CA GLU A 88 22.88 1.35 -6.70
C GLU A 88 21.59 1.78 -7.38
N LEU A 89 21.70 2.65 -8.40
CA LEU A 89 20.53 3.14 -9.13
C LEU A 89 19.68 2.01 -9.73
N ILE A 90 20.32 0.95 -10.24
CA ILE A 90 19.63 -0.19 -10.84
C ILE A 90 18.78 -0.95 -9.81
N GLN A 91 19.27 -1.08 -8.57
CA GLN A 91 18.57 -1.71 -7.47
C GLN A 91 17.36 -0.87 -7.04
N LEU A 92 17.52 0.46 -7.00
CA LEU A 92 16.42 1.39 -6.73
C LEU A 92 15.32 1.31 -7.79
N GLN A 93 15.70 1.28 -9.08
CA GLN A 93 14.75 1.14 -10.18
C GLN A 93 13.96 -0.18 -10.09
N ALA A 94 14.66 -1.29 -9.82
CA ALA A 94 14.02 -2.60 -9.65
C ALA A 94 13.00 -2.59 -8.50
N ALA A 95 13.34 -1.97 -7.36
CA ALA A 95 12.40 -1.86 -6.24
C ALA A 95 11.18 -1.00 -6.59
N LEU A 96 11.38 0.18 -7.20
CA LEU A 96 10.30 1.09 -7.56
C LEU A 96 9.34 0.48 -8.59
N ALA A 97 9.82 -0.42 -9.45
CA ALA A 97 8.98 -1.14 -10.40
C ALA A 97 8.03 -2.15 -9.72
N VAL A 98 8.42 -2.70 -8.56
CA VAL A 98 7.67 -3.74 -7.84
C VAL A 98 6.73 -3.16 -6.77
N LEU A 99 7.06 -2.01 -6.17
CA LEU A 99 6.23 -1.41 -5.11
C LEU A 99 4.75 -1.23 -5.48
N PRO A 100 4.37 -0.78 -6.69
CA PRO A 100 2.96 -0.63 -7.08
C PRO A 100 2.20 -1.94 -7.26
N SER A 101 2.90 -3.08 -7.41
CA SER A 101 2.26 -4.40 -7.58
C SER A 101 1.95 -5.08 -6.25
N LEU A 102 2.27 -4.46 -5.11
CA LEU A 102 1.92 -4.97 -3.80
C LEU A 102 0.41 -4.88 -3.57
N THR A 103 -0.13 -5.86 -2.84
CA THR A 103 -1.51 -5.91 -2.40
C THR A 103 -1.56 -6.04 -0.87
N PRO A 104 -2.06 -5.04 -0.13
CA PRO A 104 -2.64 -3.77 -0.60
C PRO A 104 -1.61 -2.82 -1.26
N VAL A 105 -2.08 -1.98 -2.18
CA VAL A 105 -1.23 -1.02 -2.91
C VAL A 105 -0.52 -0.06 -1.94
N ILE A 106 0.79 0.11 -2.17
CA ILE A 106 1.62 1.08 -1.45
C ILE A 106 1.91 2.26 -2.40
N LEU A 107 1.47 3.45 -1.99
CA LEU A 107 1.66 4.67 -2.75
C LEU A 107 3.03 5.27 -2.46
N VAL A 108 3.69 5.78 -3.49
CA VAL A 108 4.95 6.54 -3.36
C VAL A 108 4.60 8.03 -3.37
N ASP A 109 4.66 8.66 -2.20
CA ASP A 109 4.36 10.09 -2.06
C ASP A 109 5.56 10.98 -2.41
N GLY A 110 6.78 10.46 -2.24
CA GLY A 110 7.99 11.19 -2.56
C GLY A 110 9.25 10.35 -2.48
N VAL A 111 10.23 10.71 -3.30
CA VAL A 111 11.54 10.07 -3.38
C VAL A 111 12.61 11.15 -3.33
N SER A 112 13.55 11.03 -2.40
CA SER A 112 14.75 11.87 -2.30
C SER A 112 15.97 10.98 -2.48
N ILE A 113 16.87 11.34 -3.40
CA ILE A 113 18.05 10.56 -3.75
C ILE A 113 19.27 11.45 -3.59
N GLN A 114 20.28 10.93 -2.89
CA GLN A 114 21.55 11.59 -2.68
C GLN A 114 22.68 10.61 -3.00
N VAL A 115 23.74 11.09 -3.64
CA VAL A 115 24.94 10.27 -3.86
C VAL A 115 25.75 10.24 -2.57
N VAL A 116 26.16 9.04 -2.16
CA VAL A 116 26.99 8.81 -0.98
C VAL A 116 28.45 8.68 -1.40
N GLY A 117 29.32 9.47 -0.79
CA GLY A 117 30.76 9.44 -1.03
C GLY A 117 31.22 10.21 -2.27
N GLN A 118 32.50 10.05 -2.62
CA GLN A 118 33.10 10.79 -3.73
C GLN A 118 32.66 10.26 -5.09
N HIS A 119 32.26 11.17 -5.98
CA HIS A 119 31.87 10.85 -7.34
C HIS A 119 33.08 10.37 -8.13
N ARG A 120 33.01 9.14 -8.62
CA ARG A 120 34.00 8.55 -9.52
C ARG A 120 33.27 8.08 -10.76
N ALA A 121 33.69 8.55 -11.93
CA ALA A 121 33.02 8.24 -13.19
C ALA A 121 33.17 6.76 -13.61
N ASP A 122 34.17 6.09 -13.03
CA ASP A 122 34.61 4.73 -13.31
C ASP A 122 34.00 3.68 -12.37
N LYS A 123 33.19 4.06 -11.37
CA LYS A 123 32.58 3.13 -10.41
C LYS A 123 31.07 3.38 -10.25
N PRO A 124 30.27 2.32 -10.02
CA PRO A 124 28.88 2.47 -9.63
C PRO A 124 28.76 3.37 -8.40
N GLN A 125 27.93 4.40 -8.50
CA GLN A 125 27.68 5.32 -7.39
C GLN A 125 26.67 4.71 -6.43
N ARG A 126 27.01 4.74 -5.16
CA ARG A 126 26.10 4.35 -4.09
C ARG A 126 25.19 5.53 -3.75
N LEU A 127 23.90 5.27 -3.68
CA LEU A 127 22.85 6.23 -3.46
C LEU A 127 22.25 6.01 -2.08
N ALA A 128 22.06 7.06 -1.31
CA ALA A 128 21.17 7.11 -0.15
C ALA A 128 19.81 7.62 -0.64
N THR A 129 18.79 6.81 -0.45
CA THR A 129 17.42 7.11 -0.88
C THR A 129 16.52 7.20 0.33
N GLU A 130 15.73 8.26 0.40
CA GLU A 130 14.62 8.40 1.35
C GLU A 130 13.29 8.35 0.57
N LEU A 131 12.46 7.38 0.94
CA LEU A 131 11.13 7.15 0.41
C LEU A 131 10.09 7.59 1.43
N LYS A 132 9.14 8.39 0.98
CA LYS A 132 7.89 8.68 1.68
C LYS A 132 6.79 7.90 0.98
N LEU A 133 6.16 7.01 1.73
CA LEU A 133 5.14 6.11 1.21
C LEU A 133 3.87 6.26 2.02
N SER A 134 2.73 5.87 1.45
CA SER A 134 1.48 5.79 2.18
C SER A 134 0.67 4.56 1.82
N VAL A 135 -0.08 4.09 2.82
CA VAL A 135 -1.09 3.05 2.65
C VAL A 135 -2.41 3.53 3.24
N LEU A 136 -3.51 3.02 2.70
CA LEU A 136 -4.85 3.32 3.16
C LEU A 136 -5.36 2.20 4.06
N HIS A 137 -5.92 2.58 5.18
CA HIS A 137 -6.62 1.71 6.11
C HIS A 137 -8.08 2.17 6.23
N ARG A 138 -9.02 1.22 6.26
CA ARG A 138 -10.44 1.53 6.38
C ARG A 138 -10.76 1.85 7.85
N LYS A 139 -11.30 3.04 8.11
CA LYS A 139 -11.69 3.43 9.47
C LYS A 139 -12.77 2.48 10.01
N PRO A 140 -12.69 2.02 11.28
CA PRO A 140 -13.80 1.32 11.91
C PRO A 140 -15.03 2.25 11.98
N ALA A 141 -16.21 1.70 11.65
CA ALA A 141 -17.49 2.41 11.65
C ALA A 141 -17.93 2.77 13.08
#